data_AF-A0A1C0VL29-F1
#
_entry.id   AF-A0A1C0VL29-F1
#
_cell.length_a   1.000
_cell.length_b   1.000
_cell.length_c   1.000
_cell.angle_alpha   90.00
_cell.angle_beta   90.00
_cell.angle_gamma   90.00
#
_symmetry.space_group_name_H-M   'P 1'
#
loop_
_entity.id
_entity.type
_entity.pdbx_description
1 polymer ?
#
loop_
_entity_poly.entity_id
_entity_poly.type
_entity_poly.pdbx_seq_one_letter_code
_entity_poly.pdbx_strand_id
1 'polypeptide(L)'
;MTRLTIEIPDELMSQIEQKGYPLQEIVVKALERYVEAKEDDFDSIQTRTWELCGAFKVTNPEPDYIVGRGEDGEIITNYAENVDQVIYRGN
;
A
#
# COMPACT_ATOMS: atom_id res chain seq x y z
N MET A 1 0.88 15.69 25.86
CA MET A 1 1.99 15.71 24.89
C MET A 1 2.69 14.37 24.94
N THR A 2 2.76 13.67 23.81
CA THR A 2 3.49 12.40 23.69
C THR A 2 4.92 12.71 23.23
N ARG A 3 5.91 12.03 23.80
CA ARG A 3 7.31 12.18 23.41
C ARG A 3 7.73 11.00 22.55
N LEU A 4 8.26 11.29 21.37
CA LEU A 4 8.78 10.32 20.42
C LEU A 4 10.25 10.64 20.13
N THR A 5 11.08 9.61 20.02
CA THR A 5 12.48 9.71 19.59
C THR A 5 12.60 8.99 18.27
N ILE A 6 13.16 9.65 17.25
CA ILE A 6 13.35 9.11 15.91
C ILE A 6 14.81 9.35 15.54
N GLU A 7 15.46 8.34 14.98
CA GLU A 7 16.77 8.51 14.34
C GLU A 7 16.55 8.91 12.88
N ILE A 8 17.14 10.05 12.48
CA ILE A 8 17.00 10.61 11.14
C ILE A 8 18.37 10.52 10.45
N PRO A 9 18.46 9.93 9.25
CA PRO A 9 19.71 9.90 8.50
C PRO A 9 20.28 11.31 8.22
N ASP A 10 21.59 11.47 8.31
CA ASP A 10 22.30 12.76 8.14
C ASP A 10 22.01 13.44 6.80
N GLU A 11 21.86 12.64 5.73
CA GLU A 11 21.50 13.14 4.41
C GLU A 11 20.14 13.85 4.42
N LEU A 12 19.16 13.27 5.11
CA LEU A 12 17.82 13.84 5.23
C LEU A 12 17.83 15.10 6.11
N MET A 13 18.59 15.09 7.20
CA MET A 13 18.79 16.27 8.05
C MET A 13 19.40 17.43 7.27
N SER A 14 20.41 17.15 6.44
CA SER A 14 21.04 18.17 5.60
C SER A 14 20.05 18.82 4.62
N GLN A 15 19.15 18.03 4.03
CA GLN A 15 18.11 18.55 3.14
C GLN A 15 17.05 19.36 3.88
N ILE A 16 16.73 18.99 5.12
CA ILE A 16 15.78 19.70 5.98
C ILE A 16 16.33 21.07 6.38
N GLU A 17 17.60 21.12 6.80
CA GLU A 17 18.25 22.37 7.19
C GLU A 17 18.32 23.38 6.04
N GLN A 18 18.58 22.91 4.81
CA GLN A 18 18.59 23.75 3.62
C GLN A 18 17.24 24.42 3.32
N LYS A 19 16.13 23.82 3.76
CA LYS A 19 14.78 24.38 3.56
C LYS A 19 14.43 25.47 4.58
N GLY A 20 15.20 25.61 5.66
CA GLY A 20 15.04 26.69 6.65
C GLY A 20 13.81 26.59 7.56
N TYR A 21 13.14 25.44 7.60
CA TYR A 21 12.01 25.19 8.51
C TYR A 21 12.45 24.43 9.77
N PRO A 22 11.78 24.64 10.93
CA PRO A 22 12.03 23.85 12.12
C PRO A 22 11.74 22.36 11.87
N LEU A 23 12.66 21.47 12.27
CA LEU A 23 12.52 20.02 12.13
C LEU A 23 11.17 19.49 12.64
N GLN A 24 10.74 19.99 13.81
CA GLN A 24 9.48 19.60 14.42
C GLN A 24 8.27 19.91 13.53
N GLU A 25 8.26 21.08 12.87
CA GLU A 25 7.16 21.49 12.00
C GLU A 25 7.09 20.60 10.75
N ILE A 26 8.24 20.23 10.20
CA ILE A 26 8.33 19.31 9.05
C ILE A 26 7.81 17.92 9.43
N VAL A 27 8.25 17.40 10.57
CA VAL A 27 7.84 16.06 11.04
C VAL A 27 6.33 16.03 11.31
N VAL A 28 5.77 17.06 11.95
CA VAL A 28 4.33 17.15 12.20
C VAL A 28 3.55 17.20 10.88
N LYS A 29 3.94 18.09 9.94
CA LYS A 29 3.29 18.19 8.63
C LYS A 29 3.39 16.90 7.80
N ALA A 30 4.52 16.19 7.91
CA ALA A 30 4.70 14.91 7.24
C ALA A 30 3.78 13.84 7.82
N LEU A 31 3.62 13.80 9.15
CA LEU A 31 2.70 12.89 9.82
C LEU A 31 1.24 13.22 9.50
N GLU A 32 0.84 14.50 9.54
CA GLU A 32 -0.50 14.94 9.17
C GLU A 32 -0.82 14.52 7.73
N ARG A 33 0.07 14.83 6.77
CA ARG A 33 -0.10 14.40 5.38
C ARG A 33 -0.11 12.89 5.21
N TYR A 34 0.69 12.15 5.95
CA TYR A 34 0.68 10.69 5.88
C TYR A 34 -0.65 10.15 6.37
N VAL A 35 -1.18 10.67 7.49
CA VAL A 35 -2.47 10.26 8.04
C VAL A 35 -3.60 10.66 7.10
N GLU A 36 -3.64 11.90 6.60
CA GLU A 36 -4.65 12.37 5.64
C GLU A 36 -4.61 11.59 4.32
N ALA A 37 -3.42 11.33 3.77
CA ALA A 37 -3.27 10.50 2.58
C ALA A 37 -3.62 9.03 2.82
N LYS A 38 -3.65 8.61 4.09
CA LYS A 38 -4.03 7.28 4.55
C LYS A 38 -5.49 7.19 4.96
N GLU A 39 -6.20 8.28 5.22
CA GLU A 39 -7.63 8.20 5.54
C GLU A 39 -8.47 7.68 4.36
N ASP A 40 -7.96 7.78 3.12
CA ASP A 40 -8.57 7.12 1.95
C ASP A 40 -8.08 5.67 1.71
N ASP A 41 -7.02 5.21 2.38
CA ASP A 41 -6.29 3.96 2.01
C ASP A 41 -5.88 3.07 3.22
N PHE A 42 -6.28 3.44 4.43
CA PHE A 42 -6.04 2.71 5.68
C PHE A 42 -7.33 2.06 6.14
N ASP A 43 -7.84 1.18 5.29
CA ASP A 43 -8.72 0.11 5.74
C ASP A 43 -7.90 -0.78 6.69
N SER A 44 -7.95 -0.46 7.99
CA SER A 44 -7.29 -1.21 9.07
C SER A 44 -7.72 -2.69 9.18
N ILE A 45 -8.65 -3.11 8.32
CA ILE A 45 -9.16 -4.47 8.16
C ILE A 45 -8.54 -5.18 6.94
N GLN A 46 -7.96 -4.45 5.99
CA GLN A 46 -7.19 -5.02 4.86
C GLN A 46 -5.78 -5.45 5.32
N THR A 47 -5.75 -6.52 6.10
CA THR A 47 -4.55 -7.33 6.25
C THR A 47 -4.04 -7.77 4.87
N ARG A 48 -2.73 -7.66 4.61
CA ARG A 48 -2.06 -8.28 3.44
C ARG A 48 -2.01 -9.80 3.55
N THR A 49 -3.10 -10.41 4.01
CA THR A 49 -3.24 -11.85 4.14
C THR A 49 -3.05 -12.52 2.77
N TRP A 50 -3.33 -11.82 1.67
CA TRP A 50 -3.02 -12.28 0.32
C TRP A 50 -1.51 -12.48 0.04
N GLU A 51 -0.59 -11.72 0.68
CA GLU A 51 0.85 -11.95 0.57
C GLU A 51 1.29 -13.24 1.31
N LEU A 52 0.51 -13.67 2.31
CA LEU A 52 0.80 -14.84 3.15
C LEU A 52 0.10 -16.13 2.67
N CYS A 53 -1.00 -16.01 1.93
CA CYS A 53 -1.82 -17.15 1.50
C CYS A 53 -1.41 -17.78 0.17
N GLY A 54 -0.37 -17.26 -0.49
CA GLY A 54 0.08 -17.74 -1.78
C GLY A 54 -0.85 -17.33 -2.93
N ALA A 55 -0.33 -17.37 -4.15
CA ALA A 55 -1.07 -17.04 -5.36
C ALA A 55 -1.60 -18.31 -6.03
N PHE A 56 -2.86 -18.30 -6.45
CA PHE A 56 -3.44 -19.35 -7.28
C PHE A 56 -3.33 -18.99 -8.76
N LYS A 57 -2.62 -19.79 -9.54
CA LYS A 57 -2.41 -19.54 -10.97
C LYS A 57 -3.59 -20.05 -11.78
N VAL A 58 -4.24 -19.16 -12.51
CA VAL A 58 -5.33 -19.51 -13.44
C VAL A 58 -4.75 -19.60 -14.86
N THR A 59 -4.83 -20.78 -15.47
CA THR A 59 -4.20 -21.04 -16.79
C THR A 59 -4.85 -20.28 -17.94
N ASN A 60 -6.14 -19.97 -17.85
CA ASN A 60 -6.87 -19.19 -18.85
C ASN A 60 -7.77 -18.16 -18.16
N PRO A 61 -7.20 -17.03 -17.70
CA PRO A 61 -7.96 -16.03 -16.96
C PRO A 61 -8.93 -15.29 -17.89
N GLU A 62 -10.14 -15.05 -17.38
CA GLU A 62 -11.13 -14.19 -18.03
C GLU A 62 -10.59 -12.75 -18.10
N PRO A 63 -10.77 -12.04 -19.24
CA PRO A 63 -10.20 -10.70 -19.43
C PRO A 63 -10.58 -9.70 -18.34
N ASP A 64 -11.82 -9.78 -17.85
CA ASP A 64 -12.38 -8.86 -16.86
C ASP A 64 -11.66 -8.91 -15.50
N TYR A 65 -10.92 -9.98 -15.21
CA TYR A 65 -10.19 -10.17 -13.95
C TYR A 65 -8.68 -9.98 -14.09
N ILE A 66 -8.18 -9.65 -15.28
CA ILE A 66 -6.75 -9.37 -15.49
C ILE A 66 -6.43 -7.95 -15.07
N VAL A 67 -5.54 -7.79 -14.09
CA VAL A 67 -5.13 -6.47 -13.57
C VAL A 67 -3.74 -6.04 -14.00
N GLY A 68 -2.95 -6.96 -14.57
CA GLY A 68 -1.63 -6.62 -15.10
C GLY A 68 -0.76 -7.83 -15.42
N ARG A 69 0.54 -7.57 -15.49
CA ARG A 69 1.58 -8.58 -15.62
C ARG A 69 2.69 -8.35 -14.62
N GLY A 70 3.21 -9.42 -14.02
CA GLY A 70 4.36 -9.40 -13.13
C GLY A 70 5.67 -9.18 -13.87
N GLU A 71 6.76 -9.05 -13.11
CA GLU A 71 8.12 -8.81 -13.64
C GLU A 71 8.65 -9.97 -14.49
N ASP A 72 8.16 -11.18 -14.26
CA ASP A 72 8.44 -12.40 -15.02
C ASP A 72 7.51 -12.59 -16.23
N GLY A 73 6.61 -11.64 -16.47
CA GLY A 73 5.61 -11.70 -17.54
C GLY A 73 4.38 -12.54 -17.20
N GLU A 74 4.24 -13.06 -15.98
CA GLU A 74 3.04 -13.79 -15.56
C GLU A 74 1.83 -12.86 -15.46
N ILE A 75 0.66 -13.36 -15.85
CA ILE A 75 -0.59 -12.60 -15.79
C ILE A 75 -1.04 -12.50 -14.33
N ILE A 76 -1.22 -11.27 -13.84
CA ILE A 76 -1.74 -11.00 -12.50
C ILE A 76 -3.24 -10.80 -12.63
N THR A 77 -3.99 -11.47 -11.76
CA THR A 77 -5.45 -11.44 -11.75
C THR A 77 -5.98 -11.04 -10.38
N ASN A 78 -7.18 -10.46 -10.36
CA ASN A 78 -7.87 -10.06 -9.14
C ASN A 78 -9.13 -10.91 -8.89
N TYR A 79 -8.97 -12.23 -9.01
CA TYR A 79 -10.02 -13.19 -8.67
C TYR A 79 -10.36 -13.18 -7.17
N ALA A 80 -9.40 -12.84 -6.32
CA ALA A 80 -9.57 -12.84 -4.87
C ALA A 80 -10.63 -11.82 -4.41
N GLU A 81 -10.62 -10.61 -4.97
CA GLU A 81 -11.62 -9.58 -4.61
C GLU A 81 -13.00 -9.84 -5.22
N ASN A 82 -13.08 -10.74 -6.21
CA ASN A 82 -14.32 -11.08 -6.90
C ASN A 82 -14.74 -12.54 -6.65
N VAL A 83 -14.22 -13.17 -5.59
CA VAL A 83 -14.39 -14.60 -5.33
C VAL A 83 -15.86 -15.01 -5.29
N ASP A 84 -16.72 -14.18 -4.72
CA ASP A 84 -18.16 -14.45 -4.67
C ASP A 84 -18.78 -14.46 -6.06
N GLN A 85 -18.40 -13.51 -6.91
CA GLN A 85 -18.90 -13.45 -8.28
C GLN A 85 -18.37 -14.63 -9.10
N VAL A 86 -17.13 -15.02 -8.90
CA VAL A 86 -16.47 -16.07 -9.69
C VAL A 86 -16.98 -17.46 -9.30
N ILE A 87 -17.14 -17.72 -7.99
CA ILE A 87 -17.60 -19.01 -7.47
C ILE A 87 -19.13 -19.16 -7.60
N TYR A 88 -19.89 -18.09 -7.37
CA TYR A 88 -21.35 -18.16 -7.30
C TYR A 88 -22.08 -17.65 -8.57
N ARG A 89 -21.36 -17.37 -9.68
CA ARG A 89 -21.96 -17.02 -11.00
C ARG A 89 -22.87 -18.11 -11.61
N GLY A 90 -22.99 -19.26 -10.97
CA GLY A 90 -23.95 -20.31 -11.32
C GLY A 90 -25.21 -20.27 -10.46
N ASN A 91 -26.14 -19.35 -10.75
CA ASN A 91 -27.59 -19.49 -10.56
C ASN A 91 -28.34 -18.46 -11.41
#